data_AF-A0A7Z0NLX9-F1
#
_entry.id   AF-A0A7Z0NLX9-F1
#
_cell.length_a   1.000
_cell.length_b   1.000
_cell.length_c   1.000
_cell.angle_alpha   90.00
_cell.angle_beta   90.00
_cell.angle_gamma   90.00
#
_symmetry.space_group_name_H-M   'P 1'
#
loop_
_entity.id
_entity.type
_entity.pdbx_description
1 polymer ?
#
loop_
_entity_poly.entity_id
_entity_poly.type
_entity_poly.pdbx_seq_one_letter_code
_entity_poly.pdbx_strand_id
1 'polypeptide(L)'
;MTMSDEELAVIRRRPAYQSGLWLGRLAIVPQLVPFAVVALADDISLAAAVFSYAWLSLVMLAGAFLLLRRAGVPFDRQGWSVGTAAEPKLNEALRADLLFRRR
;
A
#
# COMPACT_ATOMS: atom_id res chain seq x y z
N MET A 1 7.31 -1.92 24.05
CA MET A 1 8.71 -2.40 23.88
C MET A 1 9.11 -1.99 22.48
N THR A 2 10.21 -1.27 22.31
CA THR A 2 10.69 -0.86 20.99
C THR A 2 11.38 -2.02 20.29
N MET A 3 10.93 -2.37 19.09
CA MET A 3 11.48 -3.43 18.25
C MET A 3 12.99 -3.27 18.01
N SER A 4 13.74 -4.36 18.18
CA SER A 4 15.18 -4.42 17.92
C SER A 4 15.49 -4.48 16.42
N ASP A 5 16.74 -4.17 16.03
CA ASP A 5 17.16 -4.24 14.62
C ASP A 5 17.19 -5.67 14.08
N GLU A 6 17.48 -6.65 14.94
CA GLU A 6 17.45 -8.07 14.60
C GLU A 6 16.02 -8.54 14.26
N GLU A 7 15.05 -8.15 15.08
CA GLU A 7 13.62 -8.44 14.82
C GLU A 7 13.14 -7.80 13.51
N LEU A 8 13.54 -6.55 13.24
CA LEU A 8 13.23 -5.87 11.98
C LEU A 8 13.86 -6.60 10.77
N ALA A 9 15.11 -7.06 10.90
CA ALA A 9 15.80 -7.79 9.84
C ALA A 9 15.11 -9.13 9.54
N VAL A 10 14.64 -9.84 10.58
CA VAL A 10 13.85 -11.07 10.43
C VAL A 10 12.55 -10.79 9.69
N ILE A 11 11.83 -9.71 10.02
CA ILE A 11 10.59 -9.31 9.35
C ILE A 11 10.84 -8.98 7.87
N ARG A 12 11.88 -8.21 7.56
CA ARG A 12 12.24 -7.82 6.18
C ARG A 12 12.52 -9.00 5.25
N ARG A 13 13.01 -10.12 5.79
CA ARG A 13 13.28 -11.36 5.04
C ARG A 13 12.02 -12.19 4.77
N ARG A 14 10.90 -11.91 5.42
CA ARG A 14 9.67 -12.69 5.23
C ARG A 14 9.08 -12.41 3.84
N PRO A 15 8.64 -13.43 3.09
CA PRO A 15 7.96 -13.24 1.81
C PRO A 15 6.76 -12.29 1.92
N ALA A 16 5.99 -12.38 3.00
CA ALA A 16 4.85 -11.51 3.26
C ALA A 16 5.23 -10.01 3.31
N TYR A 17 6.40 -9.67 3.86
CA TYR A 17 6.88 -8.29 3.90
C TYR A 17 7.20 -7.77 2.49
N GLN A 18 7.92 -8.57 1.70
CA GLN A 18 8.26 -8.23 0.31
C GLN A 18 7.02 -8.13 -0.57
N SER A 19 6.08 -9.08 -0.45
CA SER A 19 4.80 -9.05 -1.15
C SER A 19 3.97 -7.82 -0.76
N GLY A 20 3.95 -7.44 0.52
CA GLY A 20 3.29 -6.23 0.99
C GLY A 20 3.88 -4.96 0.36
N LEU A 21 5.21 -4.86 0.27
CA LEU A 21 5.87 -3.73 -0.41
C LEU A 21 5.54 -3.67 -1.90
N TRP A 22 5.55 -4.82 -2.60
CA TRP A 22 5.20 -4.88 -4.01
C TRP A 22 3.74 -4.53 -4.26
N LEU A 23 2.82 -5.03 -3.45
CA LEU A 23 1.40 -4.69 -3.52
C LEU A 23 1.17 -3.19 -3.26
N GLY A 24 1.87 -2.62 -2.27
CA GLY A 24 1.81 -1.19 -1.98
C GLY A 24 2.29 -0.34 -3.17
N ARG A 25 3.39 -0.72 -3.82
CA ARG A 25 3.89 -0.04 -5.03
C ARG A 25 2.93 -0.18 -6.21
N LEU A 26 2.41 -1.39 -6.43
CA LEU A 26 1.42 -1.66 -7.48
C LEU A 26 0.10 -0.92 -7.25
N ALA A 27 -0.22 -0.52 -6.02
CA ALA A 27 -1.41 0.30 -5.74
C ALA A 27 -1.20 1.78 -6.12
N ILE A 28 0.05 2.27 -6.16
CA ILE A 28 0.37 3.67 -6.49
C ILE A 28 0.39 3.88 -8.00
N VAL A 29 1.00 2.97 -8.76
CA VAL A 29 1.19 3.13 -10.21
C VAL A 29 -0.12 3.39 -10.96
N PRO A 30 -1.22 2.64 -10.74
CA PRO A 30 -2.52 2.90 -11.37
C PRO A 30 -3.08 4.28 -11.06
N GLN A 31 -2.74 4.87 -9.91
CA GLN A 31 -3.21 6.21 -9.55
C GLN A 31 -2.46 7.32 -10.30
N LEU A 32 -1.30 7.03 -10.88
CA LEU A 32 -0.55 7.99 -11.70
C LEU A 32 -0.99 7.98 -13.16
N VAL A 33 -1.63 6.91 -13.62
CA VAL A 33 -2.07 6.74 -15.02
C VAL A 33 -3.03 7.85 -15.48
N PRO A 34 -4.03 8.31 -14.70
CA PRO A 34 -4.91 9.41 -15.11
C PRO A 34 -4.15 10.69 -15.48
N PHE A 35 -3.09 11.00 -14.74
CA PHE A 35 -2.28 12.19 -14.99
C PHE A 35 -1.46 12.05 -16.27
N ALA A 36 -0.92 10.86 -16.55
CA ALA A 36 -0.23 10.59 -17.81
C ALA A 36 -1.18 10.66 -19.00
N VAL A 37 -2.40 10.13 -18.88
CA VAL A 37 -3.43 10.18 -19.93
C VAL A 37 -3.82 11.62 -20.28
N VAL A 38 -4.09 12.44 -19.26
CA VAL A 38 -4.43 13.85 -19.46
C VAL A 38 -3.27 14.65 -20.02
N ALA A 39 -2.02 14.30 -19.68
CA ALA A 39 -0.84 14.94 -20.24
C ALA A 39 -0.58 14.58 -21.72
N LEU A 40 -1.16 13.48 -22.22
CA LEU A 40 -0.97 12.98 -23.59
C LEU A 40 -2.17 13.25 -24.50
N ALA A 41 -3.33 13.59 -23.94
CA ALA A 41 -4.59 13.78 -24.66
C ALA A 41 -5.29 15.06 -24.21
N ASP A 42 -5.26 16.09 -25.07
CA ASP A 42 -5.79 17.43 -24.79
C ASP A 42 -7.34 17.48 -24.71
N ASP A 43 -8.01 16.44 -25.21
CA ASP A 43 -9.47 16.32 -25.25
C ASP A 43 -10.08 15.64 -24.02
N ILE A 44 -9.23 15.09 -23.14
CA ILE A 44 -9.69 14.37 -21.94
C ILE A 44 -9.57 15.27 -20.72
N SER A 45 -10.71 15.62 -20.13
CA SER A 45 -10.72 16.29 -18.82
C SER A 45 -10.13 15.39 -17.72
N LEU A 46 -9.40 15.99 -16.78
CA LEU A 46 -8.85 15.28 -15.61
C LEU A 46 -9.91 14.52 -14.82
N ALA A 47 -11.11 15.09 -14.68
CA ALA A 47 -12.22 14.44 -13.98
C ALA A 47 -12.65 13.13 -14.65
N ALA A 48 -12.75 13.12 -15.99
CA ALA A 48 -13.11 11.93 -16.75
C ALA A 48 -12.02 10.84 -16.64
N ALA A 49 -10.75 11.23 -16.71
CA ALA A 49 -9.62 10.31 -16.53
C ALA A 49 -9.64 9.71 -15.12
N VAL A 50 -9.72 10.53 -14.06
CA VAL A 50 -9.75 10.04 -12.68
C VAL A 50 -10.94 9.11 -12.43
N PHE A 51 -12.14 9.47 -12.91
CA PHE A 51 -13.33 8.63 -12.73
C PHE A 51 -13.19 7.27 -13.41
N SER A 52 -12.65 7.23 -14.63
CA SER A 52 -12.44 6.00 -15.40
C SER A 52 -11.47 5.03 -14.71
N TYR A 53 -10.45 5.55 -14.02
CA TYR A 53 -9.45 4.76 -13.30
C TYR A 53 -9.79 4.51 -11.83
N ALA A 54 -10.74 5.25 -11.24
CA ALA A 54 -11.17 5.06 -9.86
C ALA A 54 -11.72 3.64 -9.61
N TRP A 55 -12.35 3.02 -10.63
CA TRP A 55 -12.84 1.65 -10.54
C TRP A 55 -11.74 0.62 -10.35
N LEU A 56 -10.59 0.79 -11.01
CA LEU A 56 -9.44 -0.10 -10.81
C LEU A 56 -8.93 -0.01 -9.36
N SER A 57 -8.88 1.20 -8.81
CA SER A 57 -8.52 1.42 -7.40
C SER A 57 -9.52 0.76 -6.44
N LEU A 58 -10.82 0.86 -6.70
CA LEU A 58 -11.84 0.19 -5.87
C LEU A 58 -11.75 -1.34 -5.94
N VAL A 59 -11.54 -1.91 -7.13
CA VAL A 59 -11.36 -3.36 -7.30
C VAL A 59 -10.11 -3.83 -6.56
N MET A 60 -9.01 -3.09 -6.65
CA MET A 60 -7.79 -3.39 -5.89
C MET A 60 -8.02 -3.32 -4.37
N LEU A 61 -8.68 -2.26 -3.88
CA LEU A 61 -8.98 -2.10 -2.46
C LEU A 61 -9.90 -3.22 -1.95
N ALA A 62 -10.92 -3.59 -2.72
CA ALA A 62 -11.80 -4.71 -2.40
C ALA A 62 -11.02 -6.05 -2.36
N GLY A 63 -10.14 -6.28 -3.33
CA GLY A 63 -9.26 -7.46 -3.37
C GLY A 63 -8.31 -7.52 -2.18
N ALA A 64 -7.67 -6.39 -1.84
CA ALA A 64 -6.80 -6.28 -0.67
C ALA A 64 -7.57 -6.57 0.63
N PHE A 65 -8.77 -6.01 0.77
CA PHE A 65 -9.64 -6.26 1.91
C PHE A 65 -10.01 -7.75 2.05
N LEU A 66 -10.38 -8.41 0.95
CA LEU A 66 -10.69 -9.84 0.94
C LEU A 66 -9.48 -10.71 1.32
N LEU A 67 -8.29 -10.37 0.82
CA LEU A 67 -7.06 -11.09 1.14
C LEU A 67 -6.70 -10.96 2.62
N LEU A 68 -6.81 -9.75 3.18
CA LEU A 68 -6.55 -9.50 4.59
C LEU A 68 -7.57 -10.21 5.49
N ARG A 69 -8.85 -10.20 5.09
CA ARG A 69 -9.90 -10.97 5.77
C ARG A 69 -9.59 -12.47 5.76
N ARG A 70 -9.16 -13.01 4.61
CA ARG A 70 -8.80 -14.42 4.48
C ARG A 70 -7.53 -14.78 5.26
N ALA A 71 -6.61 -13.83 5.43
CA ALA A 71 -5.40 -13.98 6.23
C ALA A 71 -5.65 -13.92 7.75
N GLY A 72 -6.91 -13.74 8.19
CA GLY A 72 -7.26 -13.69 9.61
C GLY A 72 -6.79 -12.40 10.30
N VAL A 73 -6.54 -11.33 9.54
CA VAL A 73 -6.21 -10.02 10.12
C VAL A 73 -7.43 -9.53 10.91
N PRO A 74 -7.29 -9.20 12.20
CA PRO A 74 -8.41 -8.72 12.99
C PRO A 74 -8.84 -7.33 12.50
N PHE A 75 -10.05 -7.25 11.95
CA PHE A 75 -10.72 -5.99 11.64
C PHE A 75 -11.62 -5.65 12.83
N ASP A 76 -11.12 -4.87 13.77
CA ASP A 76 -11.93 -4.40 14.89
C ASP A 76 -12.70 -3.12 14.53
N ARG A 77 -13.58 -2.68 15.45
CA ARG A 77 -14.49 -1.54 15.26
C ARG A 77 -13.78 -0.20 15.02
N GLN A 78 -12.44 -0.13 15.14
CA GLN A 78 -11.64 1.07 14.89
C GLN A 78 -10.90 1.04 13.54
N GLY A 79 -11.18 0.07 12.67
CA GLY A 79 -10.50 -0.11 11.38
C GLY A 79 -9.35 -1.12 11.49
N TRP A 80 -8.42 -1.14 10.50
CA TRP A 80 -7.16 -1.89 10.63
C TRP A 80 -6.47 -1.42 11.92
N SER A 81 -6.57 -2.19 12.99
CA SER A 81 -6.25 -1.60 14.28
C SER A 81 -4.81 -1.23 14.39
N VAL A 82 -4.69 -0.03 14.94
CA VAL A 82 -3.54 0.68 15.45
C VAL A 82 -2.60 -0.20 16.31
N GLY A 83 -3.01 -1.42 16.70
CA GLY A 83 -2.14 -2.41 17.33
C GLY A 83 -0.95 -2.85 16.47
N THR A 84 -1.07 -2.87 15.14
CA THR A 84 0.08 -3.04 14.22
C THR A 84 0.74 -1.71 13.82
N ALA A 85 0.03 -0.59 13.98
CA ALA A 85 0.59 0.75 13.83
C ALA A 85 1.42 1.21 15.05
N ALA A 86 1.44 0.41 16.13
CA ALA A 86 2.09 0.75 17.39
C ALA A 86 3.62 0.59 17.40
N GLU A 87 4.24 0.14 16.31
CA GLU A 87 5.69 -0.04 16.21
C GLU A 87 6.30 1.01 15.25
N PRO A 88 6.72 2.19 15.76
CA PRO A 88 7.21 3.31 14.94
C PRO A 88 8.35 2.91 14.01
N LYS A 89 9.23 2.02 14.50
CA LYS A 89 10.40 1.55 13.77
C LYS A 89 10.04 0.70 12.55
N LEU A 90 8.98 -0.11 12.65
CA LEU A 90 8.47 -0.88 11.52
C LEU A 90 7.81 0.03 10.49
N ASN A 91 7.02 1.01 10.94
CA ASN A 91 6.37 1.98 10.07
C ASN A 91 7.39 2.85 9.31
N GLU A 92 8.45 3.26 10.00
CA GLU A 92 9.54 4.03 9.39
C GLU A 92 10.30 3.21 8.35
N ALA A 93 10.62 1.95 8.67
CA ALA A 93 11.24 1.03 7.73
C ALA A 93 10.35 0.74 6.51
N LEU A 94 9.05 0.47 6.72
CA LEU A 94 8.08 0.26 5.65
C LEU A 94 7.99 1.47 4.72
N ARG A 95 7.91 2.70 5.27
CA ARG A 95 7.88 3.93 4.46
C ARG A 95 9.17 4.11 3.65
N ALA A 96 10.33 3.88 4.26
CA ALA A 96 11.61 3.97 3.57
C ALA A 96 11.72 2.94 2.45
N ASP A 97 11.41 1.67 2.75
CA ASP A 97 11.53 0.55 1.82
C ASP A 97 10.51 0.67 0.67
N LEU A 98 9.28 1.10 0.94
CA LEU A 98 8.23 1.28 -0.06
C LEU A 98 8.61 2.34 -1.10
N LEU A 99 9.27 3.42 -0.67
CA LEU A 99 9.76 4.52 -1.51
C LEU A 99 11.17 4.29 -2.07
N PHE A 100 11.73 3.09 -1.95
CA PHE A 100 13.11 2.76 -2.35
C PHE A 100 14.19 3.65 -1.71
N ARG A 101 13.88 4.29 -0.57
CA ARG A 101 14.81 5.14 0.16
C ARG A 101 15.77 4.25 0.93
N ARG A 102 17.01 4.10 0.46
CA ARG A 102 18.07 3.45 1.24
C ARG A 102 18.42 4.35 2.44
N ARG A 103 18.35 3.80 3.64
CA ARG A 103 19.08 4.29 4.82
C ARG A 103 20.35 3.48 4.96
#